data_AF-A0A2V4E3B1-F1
#
_entry.id   AF-A0A2V4E3B1-F1
#
_cell.length_a   1.000
_cell.length_b   1.000
_cell.length_c   1.000
_cell.angle_alpha   90.00
_cell.angle_beta   90.00
_cell.angle_gamma   90.00
#
_symmetry.space_group_name_H-M   'P 1'
#
loop_
_entity.id
_entity.type
_entity.pdbx_description
1 polymer ?
#
loop_
_entity_poly.entity_id
_entity_poly.type
_entity_poly.pdbx_seq_one_letter_code
_entity_poly.pdbx_strand_id
1 'polypeptide(L)'
;MGWVPYVMRVFHRGAHSISSGGNVFSLPYTAQFMRNKSVPSILLAALLLAVLMSPLVGTGATVSGSQGTEGDTGDSALNYTYGAYLEPPEDRILHGIGQWNNGNANFLAALDNLSATAQLPASELMFLNLDDNEDDVRGWNWSLNALTENLANGEFEGRIPSLSLALRGEHLSGDDYYEGYGIDELVATTDEYDYRIQEYIDMVMDYDQPVFLRIGGEFSGFWNGYEPVMYPLAFRKIVQMFRDSGADNVAFVWCYEPAAPGNFAEVDHDGNYLWFPGNDVIDWYGIDVFHTNEFSGGGVKHDRTEAFLEMALDAGKPVVVAETTARDTIITNDSEMATSYWDEWFDLFFTWLNDHEQIKAFHYINVDWTVLGHYGEAGWGQADITVNPALMQMFLDEISGEQYMHLGEIEDLNGYNGTNGTNGAESGDETITVNHVVLVDTPPHKEWSWNYSYQTEVNDL
;
A
#
# COMPACT_ATOMS: atom_id res chain seq x y z
N MET A 1 67.82 26.05 -18.07
CA MET A 1 67.11 27.34 -18.17
C MET A 1 66.02 27.32 -17.12
N GLY A 2 66.16 28.11 -16.06
CA GLY A 2 65.27 28.09 -14.90
C GLY A 2 64.88 29.51 -14.47
N TRP A 3 63.61 29.60 -14.04
CA TRP A 3 63.02 30.46 -13.00
C TRP A 3 63.15 31.99 -13.06
N VAL A 4 62.00 32.69 -13.15
CA VAL A 4 61.59 33.89 -12.37
C VAL A 4 60.01 33.93 -12.30
N PRO A 5 59.35 34.45 -11.22
CA PRO A 5 58.01 34.02 -10.76
C PRO A 5 56.86 35.07 -10.75
N TYR A 6 55.66 34.55 -10.43
CA TYR A 6 54.40 35.07 -9.81
C TYR A 6 54.15 36.58 -9.54
N VAL A 7 52.90 37.02 -9.79
CA VAL A 7 52.17 38.06 -9.01
C VAL A 7 50.68 37.72 -8.88
N MET A 8 50.19 37.68 -7.64
CA MET A 8 48.79 37.54 -7.22
C MET A 8 48.23 38.94 -6.83
N ARG A 9 46.94 39.22 -7.05
CA ARG A 9 46.27 40.41 -6.50
C ARG A 9 44.99 40.01 -5.76
N VAL A 10 44.95 40.39 -4.49
CA VAL A 10 43.78 40.44 -3.60
C VAL A 10 43.36 41.91 -3.47
N PHE A 11 42.06 42.20 -3.39
CA PHE A 11 41.56 43.43 -2.80
C PHE A 11 40.37 43.14 -1.87
N HIS A 12 40.39 43.82 -0.72
CA HIS A 12 39.39 43.84 0.34
C HIS A 12 39.02 45.30 0.62
N ARG A 13 37.74 45.55 0.98
CA ARG A 13 37.16 46.65 1.80
C ARG A 13 35.68 46.81 1.36
N GLY A 14 34.67 47.00 2.21
CA GLY A 14 34.54 47.25 3.64
C GLY A 14 33.05 47.57 3.93
N ALA A 15 32.62 47.40 5.19
CA ALA A 15 31.22 47.45 5.63
C ALA A 15 30.62 48.86 5.80
N HIS A 16 29.28 48.97 5.69
CA HIS A 16 28.45 49.96 6.40
C HIS A 16 27.00 49.46 6.59
N SER A 17 26.47 49.68 7.79
CA SER A 17 25.10 49.42 8.28
C SER A 17 24.12 50.54 7.93
N ILE A 18 22.80 50.24 7.88
CA ILE A 18 21.70 50.88 8.65
C ILE A 18 20.34 50.29 8.23
N SER A 19 19.41 50.33 9.18
CA SER A 19 18.12 49.68 9.35
C SER A 19 16.92 50.29 8.59
N SER A 20 15.81 49.51 8.66
CA SER A 20 14.39 49.90 8.80
C SER A 20 13.47 49.79 7.57
N GLY A 21 12.37 49.03 7.77
CA GLY A 21 11.03 49.41 7.29
C GLY A 21 10.34 48.45 6.31
N GLY A 22 9.25 47.83 6.77
CA GLY A 22 7.99 47.84 6.02
C GLY A 22 7.54 46.55 5.31
N ASN A 23 6.52 45.91 5.90
CA ASN A 23 5.57 45.01 5.22
C ASN A 23 4.99 45.65 3.94
N VAL A 24 4.61 44.82 2.95
CA VAL A 24 3.22 44.65 2.45
C VAL A 24 3.21 43.75 1.19
N PHE A 25 2.33 42.75 1.24
CA PHE A 25 1.90 41.84 0.17
C PHE A 25 1.53 42.54 -1.15
N SER A 26 1.84 41.88 -2.28
CA SER A 26 0.95 41.89 -3.47
C SER A 26 1.26 40.72 -4.41
N LEU A 27 0.31 39.78 -4.50
CA LEU A 27 0.02 38.98 -5.71
C LEU A 27 -1.02 39.78 -6.53
N PRO A 28 -1.04 39.68 -7.88
CA PRO A 28 -1.68 38.53 -8.53
C PRO A 28 -1.02 38.07 -9.85
N TYR A 29 -1.03 36.76 -10.10
CA TYR A 29 -0.95 36.20 -11.45
C TYR A 29 -2.34 35.77 -11.90
N THR A 30 -2.86 36.47 -12.91
CA THR A 30 -4.04 36.13 -13.68
C THR A 30 -3.72 35.02 -14.68
N ALA A 31 -4.46 33.92 -14.62
CA ALA A 31 -4.49 32.88 -15.64
C ALA A 31 -5.04 33.43 -16.96
N GLN A 32 -4.25 33.31 -18.05
CA GLN A 32 -4.69 33.60 -19.40
C GLN A 32 -5.09 32.29 -20.11
N PHE A 33 -6.37 32.23 -20.49
CA PHE A 33 -6.94 31.32 -21.46
C PHE A 33 -6.13 31.30 -22.77
N MET A 34 -5.79 30.10 -23.26
CA MET A 34 -5.48 29.89 -24.68
C MET A 34 -6.51 28.96 -25.33
N ARG A 35 -7.14 29.49 -26.38
CA ARG A 35 -8.07 28.82 -27.29
C ARG A 35 -7.31 28.20 -28.47
N ASN A 36 -7.67 26.95 -28.78
CA ASN A 36 -7.82 26.30 -30.09
C ASN A 36 -6.82 26.54 -31.23
N LYS A 37 -6.30 25.39 -31.74
CA LYS A 37 -6.27 24.88 -33.14
C LYS A 37 -5.55 23.52 -33.07
N SER A 38 -5.90 22.42 -33.74
CA SER A 38 -6.81 22.12 -34.84
C SER A 38 -6.88 20.59 -35.01
N VAL A 39 -8.07 20.08 -35.35
CA VAL A 39 -8.41 18.69 -35.68
C VAL A 39 -7.73 18.21 -36.98
N PRO A 40 -7.43 16.91 -37.09
CA PRO A 40 -7.80 16.16 -38.29
C PRO A 40 -8.66 14.93 -37.99
N SER A 41 -9.73 14.81 -38.77
CA SER A 41 -10.73 13.76 -38.76
C SER A 41 -10.18 12.39 -39.19
N ILE A 42 -10.56 11.32 -38.49
CA ILE A 42 -10.63 9.97 -39.05
C ILE A 42 -11.99 9.36 -38.69
N LEU A 43 -12.65 8.83 -39.72
CA LEU A 43 -13.99 8.24 -39.73
C LEU A 43 -13.95 6.73 -39.41
N LEU A 44 -15.00 6.28 -38.72
CA LEU A 44 -15.64 4.95 -38.71
C LEU A 44 -14.84 3.72 -38.22
N ALA A 45 -15.31 3.14 -37.11
CA ALA A 45 -16.20 1.96 -37.17
C ALA A 45 -16.89 1.76 -35.81
N ALA A 46 -18.22 1.84 -35.81
CA ALA A 46 -19.07 1.50 -34.69
C ALA A 46 -19.34 -0.01 -34.68
N LEU A 47 -19.23 -0.65 -33.51
CA LEU A 47 -19.93 -1.90 -33.24
C LEU A 47 -20.57 -1.81 -31.85
N LEU A 48 -21.89 -1.59 -31.86
CA LEU A 48 -22.77 -1.75 -30.72
C LEU A 48 -22.77 -3.21 -30.27
N LEU A 49 -22.58 -3.45 -28.97
CA LEU A 49 -23.10 -4.64 -28.30
C LEU A 49 -23.93 -4.18 -27.10
N ALA A 50 -25.24 -4.07 -27.35
CA ALA A 50 -26.23 -3.90 -26.30
C ALA A 50 -26.52 -5.28 -25.70
N VAL A 51 -26.16 -5.49 -24.43
CA VAL A 51 -26.66 -6.61 -23.64
C VAL A 51 -27.87 -6.11 -22.86
N LEU A 52 -29.05 -6.51 -23.34
CA LEU A 52 -30.33 -6.30 -22.68
C LEU A 52 -30.44 -7.23 -21.46
N MET A 53 -30.61 -6.62 -20.29
CA MET A 53 -31.18 -7.26 -19.11
C MET A 53 -32.60 -7.77 -19.42
N SER A 54 -32.89 -9.01 -19.00
CA SER A 54 -34.25 -9.47 -18.74
C SER A 54 -34.21 -10.57 -17.67
N PRO A 55 -35.04 -10.50 -16.61
CA PRO A 55 -35.08 -11.51 -15.57
C PRO A 55 -35.95 -12.69 -16.02
N LEU A 56 -35.41 -13.91 -15.96
CA LEU A 56 -36.21 -15.12 -16.11
C LEU A 56 -36.72 -15.56 -14.73
N VAL A 57 -38.00 -15.28 -14.51
CA VAL A 57 -38.82 -15.92 -13.48
C VAL A 57 -39.05 -17.38 -13.89
N GLY A 58 -38.52 -18.32 -13.11
CA GLY A 58 -38.77 -19.75 -13.22
C GLY A 58 -39.40 -20.29 -11.94
N THR A 59 -40.69 -20.64 -12.01
CA THR A 59 -41.47 -21.27 -10.94
C THR A 59 -41.36 -22.81 -10.97
N GLY A 60 -41.22 -23.44 -9.79
CA GLY A 60 -41.47 -24.86 -9.51
C GLY A 60 -40.22 -25.76 -9.62
N ALA A 61 -39.90 -26.66 -8.69
CA ALA A 61 -40.77 -27.45 -7.82
C ALA A 61 -40.04 -27.90 -6.54
N THR A 62 -40.82 -28.04 -5.48
CA THR A 62 -40.47 -28.73 -4.23
C THR A 62 -40.31 -30.24 -4.46
N VAL A 63 -39.20 -30.81 -3.96
CA VAL A 63 -39.09 -32.25 -3.69
C VAL A 63 -38.56 -32.43 -2.28
N SER A 64 -39.37 -33.10 -1.45
CA SER A 64 -39.06 -33.48 -0.07
C SER A 64 -38.44 -34.88 -0.01
N GLY A 65 -37.50 -35.06 0.90
CA GLY A 65 -37.03 -36.37 1.40
C GLY A 65 -35.49 -36.42 1.43
N SER A 66 -34.81 -36.87 2.48
CA SER A 66 -35.18 -37.46 3.76
C SER A 66 -34.00 -37.28 4.72
N GLN A 67 -34.29 -37.25 6.02
CA GLN A 67 -33.31 -37.20 7.11
C GLN A 67 -32.19 -38.24 6.98
N GLY A 68 -30.95 -37.79 7.14
CA GLY A 68 -29.79 -38.57 7.55
C GLY A 68 -29.12 -37.84 8.69
N THR A 69 -28.97 -38.51 9.82
CA THR A 69 -28.43 -38.02 11.09
C THR A 69 -26.91 -38.08 11.14
N GLU A 70 -26.34 -37.06 11.78
CA GLU A 70 -25.07 -37.02 12.52
C GLU A 70 -23.74 -37.07 11.77
N GLY A 71 -23.03 -35.95 11.93
CA GLY A 71 -21.64 -35.70 11.64
C GLY A 71 -21.35 -34.24 12.02
N ASP A 72 -21.60 -33.88 13.28
CA ASP A 72 -21.20 -32.57 13.84
C ASP A 72 -19.69 -32.58 14.06
N THR A 73 -18.95 -32.40 12.97
CA THR A 73 -17.64 -31.77 13.02
C THR A 73 -17.93 -30.29 12.98
N GLY A 74 -17.94 -29.64 14.16
CA GLY A 74 -18.14 -28.22 14.30
C GLY A 74 -17.02 -27.44 13.62
N ASP A 75 -17.11 -27.33 12.31
CA ASP A 75 -16.43 -26.36 11.48
C ASP A 75 -17.53 -25.39 11.11
N SER A 76 -17.74 -24.37 11.95
CA SER A 76 -18.65 -23.29 11.60
C SER A 76 -18.06 -22.63 10.36
N ALA A 77 -18.63 -22.91 9.19
CA ALA A 77 -18.24 -22.25 7.96
C ALA A 77 -18.19 -20.73 8.24
N LEU A 78 -17.00 -20.15 8.13
CA LEU A 78 -16.80 -18.73 8.32
C LEU A 78 -17.66 -17.98 7.28
N ASN A 79 -18.32 -16.92 7.72
CA ASN A 79 -19.08 -16.04 6.84
C ASN A 79 -18.26 -14.79 6.54
N TYR A 80 -18.45 -14.26 5.35
CA TYR A 80 -17.77 -13.06 4.87
C TYR A 80 -18.83 -12.11 4.28
N THR A 81 -18.78 -10.83 4.65
CA THR A 81 -19.80 -9.84 4.28
C THR A 81 -19.82 -9.58 2.77
N TYR A 82 -18.64 -9.47 2.16
CA TYR A 82 -18.47 -9.09 0.76
C TYR A 82 -18.00 -10.26 -0.14
N GLY A 83 -17.45 -11.31 0.45
CA GLY A 83 -16.82 -12.43 -0.26
C GLY A 83 -15.55 -12.02 -1.01
N ALA A 84 -14.89 -10.93 -0.61
CA ALA A 84 -13.66 -10.46 -1.26
C ALA A 84 -12.46 -11.31 -0.86
N TYR A 85 -11.48 -11.48 -1.75
CA TYR A 85 -10.22 -12.16 -1.40
C TYR A 85 -9.52 -11.40 -0.26
N LEU A 86 -9.04 -12.13 0.75
CA LEU A 86 -8.46 -11.62 2.00
C LEU A 86 -9.42 -10.86 2.92
N GLU A 87 -10.73 -11.02 2.72
CA GLU A 87 -11.70 -10.49 3.67
C GLU A 87 -11.67 -11.30 4.97
N PRO A 88 -11.51 -10.67 6.14
CA PRO A 88 -11.68 -11.37 7.40
C PRO A 88 -13.15 -11.76 7.60
N PRO A 89 -13.44 -12.74 8.46
CA PRO A 89 -14.81 -13.13 8.79
C PRO A 89 -15.68 -11.94 9.22
N GLU A 90 -17.01 -12.11 9.14
CA GLU A 90 -17.98 -11.14 9.64
C GLU A 90 -17.60 -10.62 11.04
N ASP A 91 -17.80 -9.32 11.27
CA ASP A 91 -17.46 -8.60 12.50
C ASP A 91 -15.97 -8.54 12.88
N ARG A 92 -15.06 -8.98 11.99
CA ARG A 92 -13.61 -8.89 12.19
C ARG A 92 -12.95 -7.79 11.35
N ILE A 93 -11.85 -7.25 11.86
CA ILE A 93 -10.98 -6.25 11.22
C ILE A 93 -9.53 -6.72 11.32
N LEU A 94 -8.86 -6.88 10.18
CA LEU A 94 -7.46 -7.25 10.10
C LEU A 94 -6.56 -6.12 10.61
N HIS A 95 -5.75 -6.40 11.63
CA HIS A 95 -4.76 -5.46 12.17
C HIS A 95 -3.43 -5.58 11.43
N GLY A 96 -2.94 -4.47 10.89
CA GLY A 96 -1.64 -4.37 10.25
C GLY A 96 -0.76 -3.24 10.79
N ILE A 97 0.51 -3.28 10.39
CA ILE A 97 1.53 -2.27 10.73
C ILE A 97 2.20 -1.74 9.46
N GLY A 98 2.89 -0.61 9.54
CA GLY A 98 3.86 -0.21 8.53
C GLY A 98 4.28 1.24 8.73
N GLN A 99 4.96 1.91 7.81
CA GLN A 99 5.71 1.35 6.67
C GLN A 99 7.22 1.48 6.85
N TRP A 100 7.68 1.80 8.06
CA TRP A 100 9.09 2.10 8.32
C TRP A 100 9.75 1.01 9.14
N ASN A 101 10.83 0.41 8.63
CA ASN A 101 11.53 -0.70 9.30
C ASN A 101 11.86 -0.43 10.77
N ASN A 102 12.37 0.77 11.11
CA ASN A 102 12.68 1.12 12.49
C ASN A 102 11.42 1.23 13.36
N GLY A 103 10.35 1.80 12.81
CA GLY A 103 9.06 1.94 13.48
C GLY A 103 8.39 0.59 13.76
N ASN A 104 8.41 -0.29 12.75
CA ASN A 104 7.94 -1.66 12.84
C ASN A 104 8.76 -2.45 13.86
N ALA A 105 10.10 -2.36 13.80
CA ALA A 105 10.99 -3.03 14.76
C ALA A 105 10.75 -2.57 16.20
N ASN A 106 10.52 -1.26 16.43
CA ASN A 106 10.19 -0.76 17.76
C ASN A 106 8.88 -1.37 18.29
N PHE A 107 7.84 -1.41 17.46
CA PHE A 107 6.55 -1.97 17.83
C PHE A 107 6.63 -3.48 18.11
N LEU A 108 7.26 -4.25 17.21
CA LEU A 108 7.45 -5.69 17.38
C LEU A 108 8.27 -6.01 18.65
N ALA A 109 9.34 -5.25 18.91
CA ALA A 109 10.11 -5.39 20.14
C ALA A 109 9.27 -5.04 21.39
N ALA A 110 8.35 -4.08 21.30
CA ALA A 110 7.44 -3.76 22.39
C ALA A 110 6.45 -4.91 22.68
N LEU A 111 5.93 -5.58 21.64
CA LEU A 111 5.09 -6.78 21.81
C LEU A 111 5.84 -7.90 22.54
N ASP A 112 7.08 -8.18 22.13
CA ASP A 112 7.91 -9.19 22.77
C ASP A 112 8.18 -8.87 24.25
N ASN A 113 8.56 -7.63 24.53
CA ASN A 113 8.84 -7.17 25.90
C ASN A 113 7.60 -7.26 26.81
N LEU A 114 6.41 -7.07 26.25
CA LEU A 114 5.13 -7.15 26.96
C LEU A 114 4.51 -8.56 26.93
N SER A 115 5.15 -9.53 26.27
CA SER A 115 4.60 -10.88 26.05
C SER A 115 3.23 -10.86 25.36
N ALA A 116 3.02 -9.90 24.45
CA ALA A 116 1.78 -9.67 23.71
C ALA A 116 1.85 -10.26 22.28
N THR A 117 2.45 -11.45 22.13
CA THR A 117 2.66 -12.07 20.80
C THR A 117 1.36 -12.53 20.12
N ALA A 118 0.25 -12.60 20.87
CA ALA A 118 -1.07 -12.82 20.28
C ALA A 118 -1.57 -11.61 19.45
N GLN A 119 -0.99 -10.42 19.65
CA GLN A 119 -1.30 -9.18 18.93
C GLN A 119 -0.29 -8.86 17.83
N LEU A 120 0.49 -9.86 17.37
CA LEU A 120 1.36 -9.68 16.21
C LEU A 120 0.53 -9.21 15.00
N PRO A 121 0.93 -8.12 14.31
CA PRO A 121 0.15 -7.60 13.20
C PRO A 121 0.05 -8.64 12.09
N ALA A 122 -1.12 -8.81 11.50
CA ALA A 122 -1.38 -9.78 10.45
C ALA A 122 -0.87 -9.36 9.07
N SER A 123 -0.69 -8.06 8.85
CA SER A 123 -0.22 -7.49 7.58
C SER A 123 0.81 -6.39 7.82
N GLU A 124 1.71 -6.22 6.86
CA GLU A 124 2.76 -5.20 6.91
C GLU A 124 2.82 -4.40 5.61
N LEU A 125 2.67 -3.08 5.73
CA LEU A 125 2.68 -2.13 4.62
C LEU A 125 4.12 -1.80 4.20
N MET A 126 4.35 -1.84 2.89
CA MET A 126 5.63 -1.54 2.25
C MET A 126 5.41 -0.70 0.99
N PHE A 127 6.34 0.21 0.69
CA PHE A 127 6.28 1.07 -0.50
C PHE A 127 7.22 0.58 -1.59
N LEU A 128 6.73 0.59 -2.82
CA LEU A 128 7.43 0.25 -4.04
C LEU A 128 7.25 1.39 -5.05
N ASN A 129 8.22 1.61 -5.93
CA ASN A 129 8.12 2.56 -7.05
C ASN A 129 8.32 1.84 -8.39
N LEU A 130 7.52 2.22 -9.37
CA LEU A 130 7.60 1.64 -10.72
C LEU A 130 8.77 2.16 -11.57
N ASP A 131 9.44 3.23 -11.17
CA ASP A 131 10.60 3.78 -11.87
C ASP A 131 11.81 4.01 -10.96
N ASP A 132 12.98 4.07 -11.58
CA ASP A 132 14.19 4.59 -10.96
C ASP A 132 14.10 6.11 -10.93
N ASN A 133 14.46 6.71 -9.81
CA ASN A 133 14.75 8.13 -9.71
C ASN A 133 16.12 8.21 -9.02
N GLU A 134 17.11 8.86 -9.64
CA GLU A 134 18.48 8.92 -9.12
C GLU A 134 18.55 9.44 -7.67
N ASP A 135 17.56 10.24 -7.25
CA ASP A 135 17.43 10.80 -5.90
C ASP A 135 16.38 10.07 -5.01
N ASP A 136 15.59 9.12 -5.55
CA ASP A 136 14.67 8.32 -4.73
C ASP A 136 15.38 7.06 -4.21
N VAL A 137 15.66 7.07 -2.91
CA VAL A 137 16.16 5.90 -2.16
C VAL A 137 15.25 4.68 -2.24
N ARG A 138 14.01 4.84 -2.72
CA ARG A 138 13.03 3.77 -3.00
C ARG A 138 12.81 3.50 -4.49
N GLY A 139 13.69 3.96 -5.39
CA GLY A 139 13.56 3.73 -6.83
C GLY A 139 13.43 2.24 -7.20
N TRP A 140 13.08 1.95 -8.46
CA TRP A 140 12.80 0.60 -8.97
C TRP A 140 13.79 -0.46 -8.49
N ASN A 141 15.10 -0.24 -8.65
CA ASN A 141 16.10 -1.23 -8.20
C ASN A 141 16.08 -1.48 -6.69
N TRP A 142 15.86 -0.44 -5.88
CA TRP A 142 15.71 -0.62 -4.44
C TRP A 142 14.43 -1.38 -4.13
N SER A 143 13.31 -1.00 -4.76
CA SER A 143 12.01 -1.65 -4.56
C SER A 143 12.08 -3.12 -4.92
N LEU A 144 12.76 -3.45 -6.01
CA LEU A 144 12.97 -4.81 -6.47
C LEU A 144 13.82 -5.62 -5.49
N ASN A 145 14.95 -5.05 -5.05
CA ASN A 145 15.82 -5.72 -4.07
C ASN A 145 15.13 -5.88 -2.72
N ALA A 146 14.43 -4.86 -2.24
CA ALA A 146 13.73 -4.88 -0.97
C ALA A 146 12.56 -5.87 -1.02
N LEU A 147 11.80 -5.92 -2.11
CA LEU A 147 10.74 -6.90 -2.28
C LEU A 147 11.32 -8.32 -2.38
N THR A 148 12.37 -8.51 -3.18
CA THR A 148 13.04 -9.81 -3.30
C THR A 148 13.59 -10.28 -1.95
N GLU A 149 14.32 -9.43 -1.23
CA GLU A 149 14.87 -9.74 0.09
C GLU A 149 13.75 -10.01 1.09
N ASN A 150 12.70 -9.19 1.12
CA ASN A 150 11.64 -9.34 2.11
C ASN A 150 10.79 -10.59 1.87
N LEU A 151 10.44 -10.87 0.60
CA LEU A 151 9.67 -12.06 0.24
C LEU A 151 10.52 -13.34 0.34
N ALA A 152 11.78 -13.32 -0.12
CA ALA A 152 12.64 -14.52 -0.14
C ALA A 152 13.24 -14.87 1.24
N ASN A 153 13.51 -13.87 2.09
CA ASN A 153 14.08 -14.12 3.42
C ASN A 153 13.01 -14.29 4.51
N GLY A 154 11.72 -14.16 4.14
CA GLY A 154 10.63 -14.24 5.10
C GLY A 154 10.65 -13.12 6.14
N GLU A 155 11.10 -11.91 5.75
CA GLU A 155 11.17 -10.73 6.64
C GLU A 155 9.78 -10.26 7.08
N PHE A 156 8.75 -10.61 6.30
CA PHE A 156 7.37 -10.45 6.75
C PHE A 156 6.99 -11.42 7.87
N GLU A 157 7.80 -12.43 8.18
CA GLU A 157 7.60 -13.41 9.27
C GLU A 157 6.18 -14.00 9.32
N GLY A 158 5.60 -14.26 8.14
CA GLY A 158 4.25 -14.78 7.97
C GLY A 158 3.15 -13.71 7.84
N ARG A 159 3.46 -12.43 8.06
CA ARG A 159 2.55 -11.31 7.82
C ARG A 159 2.27 -11.17 6.33
N ILE A 160 1.03 -10.81 5.99
CA ILE A 160 0.59 -10.57 4.62
C ILE A 160 1.19 -9.25 4.12
N PRO A 161 2.00 -9.25 3.06
CA PRO A 161 2.52 -8.00 2.49
C PRO A 161 1.37 -7.13 1.97
N SER A 162 1.36 -5.86 2.38
CA SER A 162 0.54 -4.81 1.79
C SER A 162 1.46 -3.90 0.97
N LEU A 163 1.49 -4.14 -0.34
CA LEU A 163 2.42 -3.50 -1.27
C LEU A 163 1.78 -2.23 -1.85
N SER A 164 2.36 -1.08 -1.54
CA SER A 164 1.97 0.23 -2.06
C SER A 164 2.85 0.57 -3.26
N LEU A 165 2.35 0.29 -4.47
CA LEU A 165 3.03 0.54 -5.73
C LEU A 165 2.75 1.97 -6.21
N ALA A 166 3.71 2.87 -6.03
CA ALA A 166 3.65 4.21 -6.59
C ALA A 166 3.99 4.21 -8.09
N LEU A 167 3.15 4.89 -8.88
CA LEU A 167 3.35 5.10 -10.31
C LEU A 167 4.14 6.39 -10.53
N ARG A 168 5.29 6.50 -9.87
CA ARG A 168 6.16 7.68 -9.92
C ARG A 168 7.42 7.36 -10.69
N GLY A 169 7.93 8.36 -11.41
CA GLY A 169 9.17 8.24 -12.16
C GLY A 169 9.68 9.55 -12.73
N GLU A 170 10.59 9.44 -13.69
CA GLU A 170 11.09 10.58 -14.44
C GLU A 170 10.08 10.95 -15.53
N HIS A 171 9.44 12.13 -15.40
CA HIS A 171 8.50 12.61 -16.41
C HIS A 171 9.08 13.81 -17.18
N LEU A 172 9.15 13.68 -18.51
CA LEU A 172 9.49 14.75 -19.44
C LEU A 172 8.25 15.61 -19.73
N SER A 173 8.18 16.82 -19.17
CA SER A 173 7.13 17.80 -19.53
C SER A 173 7.73 18.94 -20.36
N GLY A 174 7.61 18.84 -21.68
CA GLY A 174 8.19 19.82 -22.61
C GLY A 174 9.65 19.52 -22.91
N ASP A 175 10.53 20.52 -22.72
CA ASP A 175 12.00 20.35 -22.84
C ASP A 175 12.67 20.14 -21.45
N ASP A 176 11.89 20.18 -20.36
CA ASP A 176 12.38 20.12 -18.97
C ASP A 176 11.96 18.79 -18.29
N TYR A 177 12.89 18.22 -17.53
CA TYR A 177 12.65 17.05 -16.67
C TYR A 177 12.02 17.47 -15.34
N TYR A 178 10.97 16.78 -14.93
CA TYR A 178 10.40 16.87 -13.59
C TYR A 178 10.52 15.49 -12.93
N GLU A 179 11.42 15.38 -11.96
CA GLU A 179 11.61 14.16 -11.16
C GLU A 179 10.47 14.00 -10.14
N GLY A 180 10.04 12.75 -9.92
CA GLY A 180 9.07 12.40 -8.88
C GLY A 180 7.61 12.72 -9.21
N TYR A 181 7.28 12.86 -10.49
CA TYR A 181 5.92 13.09 -10.97
C TYR A 181 5.22 11.76 -11.35
N GLY A 182 3.90 11.81 -11.50
CA GLY A 182 3.10 10.67 -11.94
C GLY A 182 3.47 10.25 -13.36
N ILE A 183 3.69 8.95 -13.56
CA ILE A 183 3.91 8.32 -14.87
C ILE A 183 2.70 7.50 -15.32
N ASP A 184 1.54 7.72 -14.71
CA ASP A 184 0.29 7.01 -15.01
C ASP A 184 -0.15 7.19 -16.46
N GLU A 185 0.08 8.34 -17.09
CA GLU A 185 -0.18 8.53 -18.53
C GLU A 185 0.68 7.62 -19.42
N LEU A 186 1.97 7.44 -19.07
CA LEU A 186 2.87 6.55 -19.80
C LEU A 186 2.49 5.08 -19.58
N VAL A 187 2.17 4.70 -18.34
CA VAL A 187 1.66 3.36 -18.01
C VAL A 187 0.35 3.09 -18.76
N ALA A 188 -0.56 4.05 -18.82
CA ALA A 188 -1.87 3.89 -19.45
C ALA A 188 -1.80 3.78 -20.99
N THR A 189 -0.90 4.53 -21.63
CA THR A 189 -0.95 4.76 -23.08
C THR A 189 0.18 4.09 -23.87
N THR A 190 1.20 3.56 -23.20
CA THR A 190 2.38 2.93 -23.80
C THR A 190 2.73 1.62 -23.09
N ASP A 191 3.70 0.87 -23.62
CA ASP A 191 4.22 -0.36 -23.00
C ASP A 191 5.59 -0.15 -22.33
N GLU A 192 5.99 1.11 -22.10
CA GLU A 192 7.32 1.48 -21.59
C GLU A 192 7.65 0.84 -20.24
N TYR A 193 6.66 0.76 -19.35
CA TYR A 193 6.81 0.21 -18.01
C TYR A 193 6.29 -1.23 -17.86
N ASP A 194 5.81 -1.86 -18.94
CA ASP A 194 5.18 -3.19 -18.86
C ASP A 194 6.16 -4.26 -18.40
N TYR A 195 7.44 -4.15 -18.77
CA TYR A 195 8.44 -5.11 -18.33
C TYR A 195 8.68 -5.04 -16.81
N ARG A 196 8.64 -3.84 -16.22
CA ARG A 196 8.77 -3.65 -14.77
C ARG A 196 7.53 -4.14 -14.04
N ILE A 197 6.35 -3.87 -14.59
CA ILE A 197 5.09 -4.45 -14.06
C ILE A 197 5.18 -5.98 -14.09
N GLN A 198 5.68 -6.57 -15.18
CA GLN A 198 5.89 -8.02 -15.27
C GLN A 198 6.87 -8.55 -14.23
N GLU A 199 7.98 -7.85 -13.95
CA GLU A 199 8.93 -8.25 -12.90
C GLU A 199 8.28 -8.28 -11.50
N TYR A 200 7.39 -7.32 -11.18
CA TYR A 200 6.61 -7.40 -9.94
C TYR A 200 5.61 -8.55 -9.94
N ILE A 201 4.94 -8.80 -11.07
CA ILE A 201 4.01 -9.92 -11.21
C ILE A 201 4.73 -11.24 -10.96
N ASP A 202 5.88 -11.45 -11.60
CA ASP A 202 6.69 -12.66 -11.47
C ASP A 202 7.10 -12.88 -10.00
N MET A 203 7.51 -11.82 -9.29
CA MET A 203 7.86 -11.90 -7.87
C MET A 203 6.68 -12.27 -6.97
N VAL A 204 5.51 -11.68 -7.22
CA VAL A 204 4.31 -11.95 -6.43
C VAL A 204 3.81 -13.38 -6.69
N MET A 205 3.91 -13.86 -7.93
CA MET A 205 3.60 -15.25 -8.26
C MET A 205 4.60 -16.23 -7.65
N ASP A 206 5.90 -15.92 -7.69
CA ASP A 206 6.95 -16.76 -7.08
C ASP A 206 6.83 -16.84 -5.55
N TYR A 207 6.32 -15.76 -4.92
CA TYR A 207 6.03 -15.76 -3.49
C TYR A 207 4.88 -16.70 -3.12
N ASP A 208 3.88 -16.85 -4.00
CA ASP A 208 2.75 -17.79 -3.88
C ASP A 208 1.99 -17.73 -2.54
N GLN A 209 2.06 -16.58 -1.86
CA GLN A 209 1.28 -16.29 -0.66
C GLN A 209 0.43 -15.03 -0.89
N PRO A 210 -0.61 -14.81 -0.08
CA PRO A 210 -1.46 -13.63 -0.16
C PRO A 210 -0.71 -12.30 -0.15
N VAL A 211 -1.18 -11.36 -0.98
CA VAL A 211 -0.68 -9.97 -1.06
C VAL A 211 -1.84 -8.99 -1.25
N PHE A 212 -1.82 -7.86 -0.53
CA PHE A 212 -2.56 -6.67 -0.93
C PHE A 212 -1.70 -5.84 -1.87
N LEU A 213 -2.24 -5.39 -3.01
CA LEU A 213 -1.55 -4.49 -3.94
C LEU A 213 -2.33 -3.19 -4.09
N ARG A 214 -1.83 -2.14 -3.45
CA ARG A 214 -2.33 -0.77 -3.54
C ARG A 214 -1.64 -0.02 -4.67
N ILE A 215 -2.36 0.15 -5.78
CA ILE A 215 -1.81 0.73 -7.01
C ILE A 215 -2.03 2.25 -7.02
N GLY A 216 -0.95 3.01 -6.98
CA GLY A 216 -0.91 4.46 -6.96
C GLY A 216 -1.83 5.05 -5.89
N GLY A 217 -1.53 4.74 -4.63
CA GLY A 217 -2.27 5.27 -3.47
C GLY A 217 -2.32 6.79 -3.42
N GLU A 218 -3.28 7.31 -2.64
CA GLU A 218 -3.61 8.73 -2.54
C GLU A 218 -3.81 9.39 -3.93
N PHE A 219 -4.57 8.71 -4.80
CA PHE A 219 -4.53 8.97 -6.24
C PHE A 219 -4.85 10.42 -6.65
N SER A 220 -5.64 11.14 -5.85
CA SER A 220 -6.06 12.52 -6.10
C SER A 220 -5.17 13.57 -5.41
N GLY A 221 -4.09 13.13 -4.76
CA GLY A 221 -3.07 13.96 -4.13
C GLY A 221 -2.17 14.62 -5.15
N PHE A 222 -2.06 15.96 -5.12
CA PHE A 222 -1.22 16.69 -6.08
C PHE A 222 0.28 16.34 -5.97
N TRP A 223 0.71 15.83 -4.81
CA TRP A 223 2.09 15.38 -4.56
C TRP A 223 2.45 14.09 -5.28
N ASN A 224 1.45 13.31 -5.74
CA ASN A 224 1.68 12.16 -6.61
C ASN A 224 1.81 12.56 -8.08
N GLY A 225 1.22 13.69 -8.48
CA GLY A 225 1.25 14.14 -9.87
C GLY A 225 0.45 13.28 -10.86
N TYR A 226 -0.45 12.41 -10.38
CA TYR A 226 -1.29 11.61 -11.26
C TYR A 226 -2.31 12.46 -12.01
N GLU A 227 -2.71 12.00 -13.18
CA GLU A 227 -3.68 12.69 -14.02
C GLU A 227 -5.08 12.06 -13.89
N PRO A 228 -6.13 12.88 -13.71
CA PRO A 228 -7.50 12.38 -13.82
C PRO A 228 -7.70 11.78 -15.22
N VAL A 229 -8.50 10.73 -15.32
CA VAL A 229 -8.73 9.92 -16.53
C VAL A 229 -7.57 8.99 -16.91
N MET A 230 -6.31 9.40 -16.79
CA MET A 230 -5.17 8.51 -17.09
C MET A 230 -4.89 7.52 -15.97
N TYR A 231 -4.87 7.96 -14.71
CA TYR A 231 -4.69 7.08 -13.56
C TYR A 231 -5.64 5.86 -13.57
N PRO A 232 -6.97 6.04 -13.78
CA PRO A 232 -7.87 4.90 -13.90
C PRO A 232 -7.49 3.91 -15.00
N LEU A 233 -6.97 4.38 -16.14
CA LEU A 233 -6.53 3.53 -17.23
C LEU A 233 -5.25 2.76 -16.87
N ALA A 234 -4.30 3.41 -16.21
CA ALA A 234 -3.09 2.77 -15.69
C ALA A 234 -3.42 1.67 -14.67
N PHE A 235 -4.30 1.97 -13.71
CA PHE A 235 -4.79 1.01 -12.72
C PHE A 235 -5.39 -0.22 -13.40
N ARG A 236 -6.30 0.00 -14.36
CA ARG A 236 -6.91 -1.10 -15.14
C ARG A 236 -5.88 -1.92 -15.92
N LYS A 237 -4.89 -1.27 -16.52
CA LYS A 237 -3.82 -1.97 -17.27
C LYS A 237 -3.04 -2.90 -16.35
N ILE A 238 -2.59 -2.40 -15.20
CA ILE A 238 -1.82 -3.19 -14.23
C ILE A 238 -2.64 -4.39 -13.74
N VAL A 239 -3.90 -4.17 -13.31
CA VAL A 239 -4.79 -5.27 -12.87
C VAL A 239 -4.97 -6.31 -13.97
N GLN A 240 -5.15 -5.88 -15.22
CA GLN A 240 -5.29 -6.81 -16.35
C GLN A 240 -4.01 -7.62 -16.57
N MET A 241 -2.82 -7.02 -16.46
CA MET A 241 -1.56 -7.73 -16.60
C MET A 241 -1.39 -8.81 -15.52
N PHE A 242 -1.66 -8.50 -14.25
CA PHE A 242 -1.64 -9.51 -13.17
C PHE A 242 -2.61 -10.66 -13.46
N ARG A 243 -3.85 -10.35 -13.86
CA ARG A 243 -4.88 -11.35 -14.17
C ARG A 243 -4.51 -12.21 -15.39
N ASP A 244 -3.91 -11.62 -16.42
CA ASP A 244 -3.47 -12.34 -17.62
C ASP A 244 -2.28 -13.27 -17.33
N SER A 245 -1.45 -12.94 -16.34
CA SER A 245 -0.38 -13.82 -15.83
C SER A 245 -0.89 -14.93 -14.90
N GLY A 246 -2.13 -14.84 -14.40
CA GLY A 246 -2.70 -15.80 -13.45
C GLY A 246 -2.29 -15.57 -12.00
N ALA A 247 -1.93 -14.33 -11.64
CA ALA A 247 -1.60 -13.96 -10.27
C ALA A 247 -2.89 -13.82 -9.42
N ASP A 248 -3.44 -14.97 -9.01
CA ASP A 248 -4.69 -15.07 -8.24
C ASP A 248 -4.51 -14.83 -6.73
N ASN A 249 -3.27 -14.64 -6.26
CA ASN A 249 -2.90 -14.40 -4.86
C ASN A 249 -2.88 -12.91 -4.46
N VAL A 250 -3.55 -12.04 -5.23
CA VAL A 250 -3.48 -10.58 -5.07
C VAL A 250 -4.86 -9.97 -4.86
N ALA A 251 -5.00 -9.13 -3.83
CA ALA A 251 -6.14 -8.24 -3.63
C ALA A 251 -5.79 -6.82 -4.09
N PHE A 252 -6.44 -6.32 -5.15
CA PHE A 252 -6.18 -4.98 -5.68
C PHE A 252 -6.91 -3.88 -4.90
N VAL A 253 -6.16 -2.88 -4.43
CA VAL A 253 -6.66 -1.79 -3.57
C VAL A 253 -6.64 -0.44 -4.31
N TRP A 254 -7.79 0.24 -4.37
CA TRP A 254 -7.92 1.62 -4.90
C TRP A 254 -8.03 2.63 -3.76
N CYS A 255 -6.98 3.42 -3.51
CA CYS A 255 -6.81 4.15 -2.24
C CYS A 255 -6.91 5.67 -2.33
N TYR A 256 -7.81 6.27 -1.54
CA TYR A 256 -8.10 7.71 -1.50
C TYR A 256 -7.59 8.37 -0.20
N GLU A 257 -7.05 9.59 -0.30
CA GLU A 257 -6.79 10.44 0.88
C GLU A 257 -7.81 11.61 0.91
N PRO A 258 -8.73 11.65 1.90
CA PRO A 258 -9.76 12.70 2.00
C PRO A 258 -9.22 14.12 2.17
N ALA A 259 -7.99 14.27 2.67
CA ALA A 259 -7.30 15.54 2.81
C ALA A 259 -6.69 16.07 1.52
N ALA A 260 -6.54 15.24 0.50
CA ALA A 260 -6.06 15.68 -0.80
C ALA A 260 -6.96 16.79 -1.37
N PRO A 261 -6.40 17.75 -2.12
CA PRO A 261 -7.23 18.79 -2.74
C PRO A 261 -8.20 18.19 -3.76
N GLY A 262 -7.74 17.22 -4.55
CA GLY A 262 -8.57 16.46 -5.48
C GLY A 262 -9.57 15.55 -4.75
N ASN A 263 -10.72 15.34 -5.36
CA ASN A 263 -11.81 14.54 -4.80
C ASN A 263 -12.11 13.32 -5.69
N PHE A 264 -12.24 12.14 -5.07
CA PHE A 264 -12.66 10.91 -5.76
C PHE A 264 -13.97 11.08 -6.55
N ALA A 265 -14.87 11.94 -6.05
CA ALA A 265 -16.17 12.20 -6.64
C ALA A 265 -16.15 13.25 -7.77
N GLU A 266 -14.97 13.67 -8.24
CA GLU A 266 -14.86 14.52 -9.43
C GLU A 266 -15.39 13.80 -10.66
N VAL A 267 -16.21 14.51 -11.44
CA VAL A 267 -16.83 13.98 -12.65
C VAL A 267 -16.60 14.89 -13.86
N ASP A 268 -16.59 14.30 -15.05
CA ASP A 268 -16.60 15.04 -16.31
C ASP A 268 -17.97 15.70 -16.58
N HIS A 269 -18.13 16.30 -17.79
CA HIS A 269 -19.38 16.94 -18.18
C HIS A 269 -20.57 15.98 -18.25
N ASP A 270 -20.32 14.70 -18.54
CA ASP A 270 -21.32 13.66 -18.73
C ASP A 270 -21.61 12.91 -17.41
N GLY A 271 -20.92 13.27 -16.32
CA GLY A 271 -21.11 12.69 -14.99
C GLY A 271 -20.26 11.44 -14.73
N ASN A 272 -19.27 11.14 -15.57
CA ASN A 272 -18.36 10.02 -15.34
C ASN A 272 -17.28 10.42 -14.36
N TYR A 273 -17.02 9.57 -13.36
CA TYR A 273 -15.94 9.78 -12.40
C TYR A 273 -14.57 9.85 -13.09
N LEU A 274 -13.78 10.85 -12.71
CA LEU A 274 -12.46 11.09 -13.29
C LEU A 274 -11.37 10.19 -12.71
N TRP A 275 -11.54 9.72 -11.48
CA TRP A 275 -10.51 8.97 -10.74
C TRP A 275 -10.86 7.48 -10.54
N PHE A 276 -12.05 7.06 -10.95
CA PHE A 276 -12.57 5.74 -10.64
C PHE A 276 -12.23 4.72 -11.75
N PRO A 277 -11.44 3.67 -11.43
CA PRO A 277 -11.07 2.64 -12.42
C PRO A 277 -12.19 1.62 -12.69
N GLY A 278 -13.25 1.60 -11.87
CA GLY A 278 -14.38 0.69 -12.00
C GLY A 278 -14.32 -0.49 -11.03
N ASN A 279 -15.49 -0.89 -10.50
CA ASN A 279 -15.61 -1.97 -9.51
C ASN A 279 -15.18 -3.35 -10.01
N ASP A 280 -15.04 -3.55 -11.33
CA ASP A 280 -14.60 -4.81 -11.93
C ASP A 280 -13.09 -5.08 -11.76
N VAL A 281 -12.31 -4.04 -11.44
CA VAL A 281 -10.86 -4.13 -11.20
C VAL A 281 -10.46 -3.81 -9.77
N ILE A 282 -11.41 -3.45 -8.91
CA ILE A 282 -11.18 -3.15 -7.49
C ILE A 282 -11.66 -4.34 -6.67
N ASP A 283 -10.76 -4.94 -5.88
CA ASP A 283 -11.15 -5.92 -4.88
C ASP A 283 -11.44 -5.25 -3.54
N TRP A 284 -10.66 -4.22 -3.20
CA TRP A 284 -10.75 -3.46 -1.96
C TRP A 284 -10.72 -1.96 -2.24
N TYR A 285 -11.58 -1.22 -1.55
CA TYR A 285 -11.41 0.22 -1.43
C TYR A 285 -10.31 0.48 -0.38
N GLY A 286 -9.50 1.50 -0.60
CA GLY A 286 -8.47 1.94 0.34
C GLY A 286 -8.73 3.37 0.78
N ILE A 287 -8.44 3.68 2.04
CA ILE A 287 -8.50 5.06 2.53
C ILE A 287 -7.32 5.36 3.44
N ASP A 288 -6.73 6.54 3.26
CA ASP A 288 -5.66 7.05 4.11
C ASP A 288 -6.21 8.18 4.98
N VAL A 289 -6.16 8.02 6.30
CA VAL A 289 -6.69 9.00 7.26
C VAL A 289 -5.67 9.28 8.35
N PHE A 290 -5.37 10.56 8.57
CA PHE A 290 -4.30 10.99 9.46
C PHE A 290 -4.77 12.01 10.49
N HIS A 291 -5.60 12.95 10.06
CA HIS A 291 -6.11 14.00 10.93
C HIS A 291 -7.43 13.58 11.57
N THR A 292 -7.65 13.96 12.82
CA THR A 292 -8.91 13.66 13.53
C THR A 292 -10.14 14.24 12.82
N ASN A 293 -10.00 15.32 12.06
CA ASN A 293 -11.10 15.91 11.28
C ASN A 293 -11.42 15.16 9.96
N GLU A 294 -10.74 14.05 9.69
CA GLU A 294 -11.09 13.11 8.61
C GLU A 294 -12.02 12.00 9.09
N PHE A 295 -12.06 11.71 10.39
CA PHE A 295 -12.86 10.62 10.97
C PHE A 295 -13.67 11.03 12.22
N SER A 296 -13.60 12.31 12.61
CA SER A 296 -14.37 12.87 13.72
C SER A 296 -14.66 14.37 13.51
N GLY A 297 -15.62 14.92 14.26
CA GLY A 297 -15.88 16.36 14.34
C GLY A 297 -16.53 17.02 13.11
N GLY A 298 -16.73 16.28 12.01
CA GLY A 298 -17.39 16.74 10.79
C GLY A 298 -16.58 17.73 9.94
N GLY A 299 -17.17 18.18 8.83
CA GLY A 299 -16.56 19.13 7.90
C GLY A 299 -16.06 18.45 6.62
N VAL A 300 -15.51 19.22 5.68
CA VAL A 300 -15.32 18.76 4.29
C VAL A 300 -14.46 17.49 4.17
N LYS A 301 -13.42 17.34 5.00
CA LYS A 301 -12.57 16.14 4.97
C LYS A 301 -13.32 14.92 5.48
N HIS A 302 -13.92 15.02 6.67
CA HIS A 302 -14.84 14.01 7.20
C HIS A 302 -15.95 13.65 6.21
N ASP A 303 -16.66 14.63 5.64
CA ASP A 303 -17.74 14.38 4.68
C ASP A 303 -17.24 13.62 3.43
N ARG A 304 -15.98 13.82 3.03
CA ARG A 304 -15.35 13.06 1.94
C ARG A 304 -15.03 11.63 2.36
N THR A 305 -14.52 11.43 3.57
CA THR A 305 -14.31 10.10 4.16
C THR A 305 -15.61 9.30 4.15
N GLU A 306 -16.68 9.85 4.75
CA GLU A 306 -17.98 9.20 4.84
C GLU A 306 -18.58 8.90 3.45
N ALA A 307 -18.47 9.84 2.50
CA ALA A 307 -18.98 9.61 1.15
C ALA A 307 -18.18 8.54 0.39
N PHE A 308 -16.87 8.41 0.64
CA PHE A 308 -16.05 7.36 0.03
C PHE A 308 -16.37 5.99 0.63
N LEU A 309 -16.57 5.93 1.96
CA LEU A 309 -17.01 4.73 2.66
C LEU A 309 -18.41 4.27 2.22
N GLU A 310 -19.34 5.18 1.95
CA GLU A 310 -20.66 4.87 1.38
C GLU A 310 -20.52 4.32 -0.06
N MET A 311 -19.62 4.87 -0.87
CA MET A 311 -19.36 4.36 -2.22
C MET A 311 -18.86 2.90 -2.19
N ALA A 312 -18.06 2.53 -1.20
CA ALA A 312 -17.60 1.16 -1.01
C ALA A 312 -18.75 0.22 -0.59
N LEU A 313 -19.62 0.68 0.34
CA LEU A 313 -20.83 -0.06 0.74
C LEU A 313 -21.76 -0.30 -0.45
N ASP A 314 -22.06 0.73 -1.24
CA ASP A 314 -22.88 0.64 -2.46
C ASP A 314 -22.28 -0.31 -3.49
N ALA A 315 -20.95 -0.40 -3.56
CA ALA A 315 -20.23 -1.34 -4.41
C ALA A 315 -20.23 -2.78 -3.86
N GLY A 316 -20.59 -2.98 -2.59
CA GLY A 316 -20.46 -4.25 -1.88
C GLY A 316 -19.01 -4.68 -1.76
N LYS A 317 -18.11 -3.75 -1.39
CA LYS A 317 -16.67 -3.98 -1.31
C LYS A 317 -16.12 -3.59 0.07
N PRO A 318 -15.18 -4.36 0.62
CA PRO A 318 -14.52 -4.00 1.87
C PRO A 318 -13.57 -2.81 1.68
N VAL A 319 -13.29 -2.15 2.80
CA VAL A 319 -12.35 -1.04 2.91
C VAL A 319 -11.16 -1.43 3.78
N VAL A 320 -9.96 -1.09 3.32
CA VAL A 320 -8.75 -1.07 4.14
C VAL A 320 -8.39 0.38 4.46
N VAL A 321 -8.16 0.69 5.73
CA VAL A 321 -7.47 1.92 6.13
C VAL A 321 -5.98 1.70 5.89
N ALA A 322 -5.52 2.01 4.68
CA ALA A 322 -4.21 1.58 4.20
C ALA A 322 -3.08 2.35 4.88
N GLU A 323 -3.31 3.61 5.26
CA GLU A 323 -2.39 4.37 6.10
C GLU A 323 -3.17 5.11 7.18
N THR A 324 -2.70 4.97 8.42
CA THR A 324 -3.12 5.86 9.51
C THR A 324 -2.03 6.03 10.54
N THR A 325 -2.00 7.17 11.22
CA THR A 325 -1.03 7.48 12.28
C THR A 325 -1.55 8.64 13.11
N ALA A 326 -1.09 8.75 14.37
CA ALA A 326 -1.41 9.89 15.25
C ALA A 326 -0.67 11.17 14.80
N ARG A 327 -0.92 11.62 13.57
CA ARG A 327 -0.16 12.65 12.84
C ARG A 327 -0.01 13.95 13.61
N ASP A 328 -1.07 14.41 14.27
CA ASP A 328 -1.08 15.72 14.93
C ASP A 328 -0.65 15.65 16.41
N THR A 329 -0.28 14.46 16.89
CA THR A 329 0.07 14.21 18.30
C THR A 329 1.58 14.23 18.51
N ILE A 330 2.03 14.79 19.65
CA ILE A 330 3.43 14.70 20.10
C ILE A 330 3.48 13.78 21.31
N ILE A 331 3.63 12.47 21.05
CA ILE A 331 3.76 11.46 22.11
C ILE A 331 5.11 11.64 22.81
N THR A 332 5.07 11.71 24.14
CA THR A 332 6.26 11.77 24.98
C THR A 332 6.23 10.62 25.98
N ASN A 333 7.35 10.36 26.65
CA ASN A 333 7.44 9.33 27.68
C ASN A 333 6.78 9.71 29.02
N ASP A 334 6.06 10.84 29.08
CA ASP A 334 5.30 11.25 30.25
C ASP A 334 4.05 10.37 30.41
N SER A 335 4.09 9.46 31.39
CA SER A 335 2.99 8.54 31.65
C SER A 335 1.68 9.24 32.06
N GLU A 336 1.73 10.47 32.57
CA GLU A 336 0.51 11.21 32.94
C GLU A 336 -0.26 11.69 31.70
N MET A 337 0.38 11.71 30.54
CA MET A 337 -0.22 12.17 29.28
C MET A 337 -0.90 11.07 28.47
N ALA A 338 -0.72 9.79 28.81
CA ALA A 338 -1.22 8.66 28.01
C ALA A 338 -2.72 8.75 27.72
N THR A 339 -3.54 9.03 28.73
CA THR A 339 -5.00 9.21 28.55
C THR A 339 -5.32 10.42 27.66
N SER A 340 -4.55 11.51 27.75
CA SER A 340 -4.76 12.66 26.87
C SER A 340 -4.47 12.32 25.41
N TYR A 341 -3.38 11.58 25.14
CA TYR A 341 -3.06 11.13 23.78
C TYR A 341 -4.13 10.17 23.25
N TRP A 342 -4.61 9.26 24.11
CA TRP A 342 -5.68 8.33 23.79
C TRP A 342 -6.96 9.07 23.38
N ASP A 343 -7.47 9.94 24.27
CA ASP A 343 -8.72 10.67 24.06
C ASP A 343 -8.63 11.65 22.87
N GLU A 344 -7.45 12.19 22.59
CA GLU A 344 -7.25 13.16 21.51
C GLU A 344 -7.30 12.51 20.12
N TRP A 345 -6.83 11.26 19.97
CA TRP A 345 -6.68 10.64 18.66
C TRP A 345 -7.18 9.19 18.59
N PHE A 346 -6.71 8.31 19.48
CA PHE A 346 -6.97 6.86 19.38
C PHE A 346 -8.42 6.49 19.68
N ASP A 347 -9.03 7.07 20.72
CA ASP A 347 -10.44 6.83 21.04
C ASP A 347 -11.36 7.23 19.89
N LEU A 348 -11.06 8.35 19.25
CA LEU A 348 -11.79 8.83 18.08
C LEU A 348 -11.61 7.90 16.87
N PHE A 349 -10.37 7.47 16.62
CA PHE A 349 -10.05 6.58 15.51
C PHE A 349 -10.73 5.21 15.67
N PHE A 350 -10.56 4.56 16.82
CA PHE A 350 -11.16 3.23 17.05
C PHE A 350 -12.69 3.28 17.17
N THR A 351 -13.26 4.37 17.69
CA THR A 351 -14.72 4.56 17.63
C THR A 351 -15.20 4.63 16.18
N TRP A 352 -14.57 5.48 15.36
CA TRP A 352 -14.89 5.58 13.93
C TRP A 352 -14.68 4.26 13.19
N LEU A 353 -13.57 3.56 13.46
CA LEU A 353 -13.26 2.27 12.86
C LEU A 353 -14.37 1.23 13.13
N ASN A 354 -14.85 1.16 14.37
CA ASN A 354 -15.89 0.20 14.79
C ASN A 354 -17.31 0.62 14.36
N ASP A 355 -17.55 1.90 14.11
CA ASP A 355 -18.85 2.40 13.60
C ASP A 355 -19.06 2.10 12.11
N HIS A 356 -18.03 1.62 11.38
CA HIS A 356 -18.05 1.39 9.93
C HIS A 356 -17.80 -0.08 9.55
N GLU A 357 -18.89 -0.83 9.35
CA GLU A 357 -18.87 -2.28 9.07
C GLU A 357 -18.11 -2.70 7.79
N GLN A 358 -17.95 -1.77 6.84
CA GLN A 358 -17.19 -1.97 5.62
C GLN A 358 -15.68 -1.92 5.83
N ILE A 359 -15.21 -1.33 6.93
CA ILE A 359 -13.78 -1.35 7.22
C ILE A 359 -13.42 -2.73 7.75
N LYS A 360 -12.55 -3.41 7.01
CA LYS A 360 -12.15 -4.79 7.28
C LYS A 360 -10.65 -4.94 7.49
N ALA A 361 -9.86 -3.88 7.34
CA ALA A 361 -8.44 -3.88 7.65
C ALA A 361 -7.96 -2.47 8.00
N PHE A 362 -6.91 -2.34 8.81
CA PHE A 362 -6.19 -1.09 9.02
C PHE A 362 -4.69 -1.31 9.19
N HIS A 363 -3.87 -0.34 8.79
CA HIS A 363 -2.43 -0.32 9.03
C HIS A 363 -2.04 0.91 9.84
N TYR A 364 -1.59 0.70 11.09
CA TYR A 364 -1.09 1.79 11.92
C TYR A 364 0.40 2.05 11.65
N ILE A 365 0.74 3.32 11.40
CA ILE A 365 2.11 3.76 11.19
C ILE A 365 2.75 4.25 12.48
N ASN A 366 3.61 3.41 13.04
CA ASN A 366 4.31 3.67 14.30
C ASN A 366 5.67 4.33 14.08
N VAL A 367 5.73 5.67 14.04
CA VAL A 367 7.00 6.37 13.74
C VAL A 367 7.10 7.75 14.37
N ASP A 368 8.33 8.16 14.64
CA ASP A 368 8.69 9.55 14.90
C ASP A 368 8.80 10.33 13.59
N TRP A 369 7.71 10.95 13.14
CA TRP A 369 7.76 11.76 11.93
C TRP A 369 8.58 13.04 12.09
N THR A 370 8.77 13.51 13.34
CA THR A 370 9.47 14.78 13.61
C THR A 370 10.94 14.75 13.17
N VAL A 371 11.52 13.56 13.04
CA VAL A 371 12.90 13.35 12.59
C VAL A 371 13.01 12.96 11.11
N LEU A 372 11.89 12.83 10.40
CA LEU A 372 11.83 12.43 8.99
C LEU A 372 11.74 13.62 8.04
N GLY A 373 12.79 14.46 8.02
CA GLY A 373 12.99 15.53 7.01
C GLY A 373 11.71 16.31 6.67
N HIS A 374 11.21 16.13 5.45
CA HIS A 374 10.00 16.79 4.93
C HIS A 374 8.78 16.64 5.85
N TYR A 375 8.55 15.46 6.45
CA TYR A 375 7.38 15.24 7.30
C TYR A 375 7.45 16.06 8.59
N GLY A 376 8.62 16.10 9.23
CA GLY A 376 8.86 16.95 10.40
C GLY A 376 8.71 18.44 10.07
N GLU A 377 9.21 18.88 8.90
CA GLU A 377 9.03 20.25 8.41
C GLU A 377 7.55 20.58 8.10
N ALA A 378 6.79 19.60 7.63
CA ALA A 378 5.34 19.70 7.39
C ALA A 378 4.49 19.58 8.69
N GLY A 379 5.14 19.45 9.84
CA GLY A 379 4.51 19.45 11.17
C GLY A 379 3.85 18.13 11.54
N TRP A 380 4.27 17.02 10.94
CA TRP A 380 3.89 15.69 11.43
C TRP A 380 4.53 15.43 12.79
N GLY A 381 3.78 14.76 13.66
CA GLY A 381 4.09 14.59 15.06
C GLY A 381 4.95 13.39 15.38
N GLN A 382 5.07 13.11 16.68
CA GLN A 382 5.74 11.93 17.20
C GLN A 382 4.65 10.89 17.47
N ALA A 383 4.47 9.95 16.54
CA ALA A 383 3.40 8.96 16.55
C ALA A 383 3.89 7.55 16.93
N ASP A 384 5.16 7.40 17.34
CA ASP A 384 5.67 6.15 17.92
C ASP A 384 5.06 5.94 19.31
N ILE A 385 4.05 5.06 19.39
CA ILE A 385 3.34 4.77 20.64
C ILE A 385 4.22 4.07 21.67
N THR A 386 5.30 3.44 21.23
CA THR A 386 6.25 2.73 22.12
C THR A 386 7.04 3.68 23.00
N VAL A 387 7.10 4.97 22.66
CA VAL A 387 7.70 6.04 23.46
C VAL A 387 6.99 6.19 24.81
N ASN A 388 5.70 5.89 24.88
CA ASN A 388 4.90 5.96 26.10
C ASN A 388 4.36 4.57 26.48
N PRO A 389 4.95 3.88 27.47
CA PRO A 389 4.53 2.51 27.83
C PRO A 389 3.07 2.40 28.29
N ALA A 390 2.49 3.46 28.89
CA ALA A 390 1.09 3.45 29.29
C ALA A 390 0.17 3.55 28.07
N LEU A 391 0.50 4.40 27.10
CA LEU A 391 -0.24 4.49 25.83
C LEU A 391 -0.11 3.20 25.01
N MET A 392 1.09 2.61 24.94
CA MET A 392 1.30 1.31 24.29
C MET A 392 0.39 0.23 24.90
N GLN A 393 0.30 0.17 26.23
CA GLN A 393 -0.60 -0.78 26.89
C GLN A 393 -2.07 -0.51 26.56
N MET A 394 -2.50 0.75 26.52
CA MET A 394 -3.88 1.10 26.11
C MET A 394 -4.18 0.67 24.67
N PHE A 395 -3.22 0.85 23.75
CA PHE A 395 -3.34 0.38 22.38
C PHE A 395 -3.51 -1.15 22.32
N LEU A 396 -2.68 -1.89 23.07
CA LEU A 396 -2.78 -3.35 23.15
C LEU A 396 -4.09 -3.82 23.77
N ASP A 397 -4.56 -3.14 24.82
CA ASP A 397 -5.84 -3.47 25.46
C ASP A 397 -7.00 -3.31 24.47
N GLU A 398 -7.00 -2.25 23.65
CA GLU A 398 -7.99 -2.06 22.58
C GLU A 398 -7.88 -3.17 21.51
N ILE A 399 -6.71 -3.36 20.90
CA ILE A 399 -6.55 -4.34 19.82
C ILE A 399 -6.62 -5.80 20.30
N SER A 400 -6.71 -6.04 21.61
CA SER A 400 -7.00 -7.37 22.17
C SER A 400 -8.48 -7.76 22.06
N GLY A 401 -9.36 -6.82 21.70
CA GLY A 401 -10.77 -7.08 21.44
C GLY A 401 -10.98 -8.15 20.36
N GLU A 402 -12.02 -8.97 20.51
CA GLU A 402 -12.32 -10.10 19.61
C GLU A 402 -12.57 -9.66 18.16
N GLN A 403 -12.96 -8.39 17.93
CA GLN A 403 -13.15 -7.84 16.60
C GLN A 403 -11.83 -7.68 15.82
N TYR A 404 -10.68 -7.61 16.47
CA TYR A 404 -9.40 -7.45 15.78
C TYR A 404 -8.77 -8.80 15.48
N MET A 405 -8.32 -8.98 14.24
CA MET A 405 -7.69 -10.20 13.75
C MET A 405 -6.18 -9.98 13.60
N HIS A 406 -5.40 -10.89 14.17
CA HIS A 406 -3.93 -10.83 14.24
C HIS A 406 -3.26 -11.95 13.43
N LEU A 407 -1.93 -11.93 13.36
CA LEU A 407 -1.14 -12.88 12.57
C LEU A 407 -1.49 -14.35 12.82
N GLY A 408 -1.81 -14.71 14.06
CA GLY A 408 -2.17 -16.10 14.41
C GLY A 408 -3.51 -16.60 13.85
N GLU A 409 -4.25 -15.75 13.15
CA GLU A 409 -5.62 -16.02 12.68
C GLU A 409 -5.78 -15.81 11.16
N ILE A 410 -4.69 -15.52 10.42
CA ILE A 410 -4.79 -15.18 8.99
C ILE A 410 -5.30 -16.32 8.09
N GLU A 411 -5.25 -17.57 8.57
CA GLU A 411 -5.81 -18.72 7.88
C GLU A 411 -7.34 -18.64 7.72
N ASP A 412 -8.01 -17.84 8.56
CA ASP A 412 -9.45 -17.63 8.52
C ASP A 412 -9.89 -16.58 7.48
N LEU A 413 -8.94 -15.92 6.80
CA LEU A 413 -9.23 -14.96 5.73
C LEU A 413 -9.86 -15.65 4.51
N ASN A 414 -10.81 -14.98 3.86
CA ASN A 414 -11.47 -15.53 2.69
C ASN A 414 -10.49 -15.78 1.53
N GLY A 415 -10.49 -17.01 1.04
CA GLY A 415 -9.60 -17.45 -0.04
C GLY A 415 -8.15 -17.65 0.38
N TYR A 416 -7.82 -17.56 1.68
CA TYR A 416 -6.47 -17.85 2.16
C TYR A 416 -6.11 -19.31 1.84
N ASN A 417 -5.16 -19.48 0.91
CA ASN A 417 -4.59 -20.77 0.53
C ASN A 417 -3.08 -20.76 0.76
N GLY A 418 -2.60 -20.00 1.76
CA GLY A 418 -1.19 -19.98 2.09
C GLY A 418 -0.71 -21.37 2.46
N THR A 419 0.33 -21.87 1.76
CA THR A 419 1.05 -23.05 2.24
C THR A 419 1.73 -22.65 3.54
N ASN A 420 1.11 -23.02 4.65
CA ASN A 420 1.64 -22.80 5.99
C ASN A 420 3.14 -23.13 6.05
N GLY A 421 3.97 -22.09 6.22
CA GLY A 421 5.40 -22.21 6.53
C GLY A 421 5.66 -22.89 7.89
N THR A 422 4.61 -23.36 8.56
CA THR A 422 4.67 -24.27 9.70
C THR A 422 4.62 -25.73 9.23
N ASN A 423 5.64 -26.13 8.45
CA ASN A 423 6.21 -27.44 8.73
C ASN A 423 6.79 -27.35 10.14
N GLY A 424 5.94 -27.61 11.14
CA GLY A 424 6.42 -28.13 12.40
C GLY A 424 7.41 -29.22 12.02
N ALA A 425 8.67 -29.01 12.38
CA ALA A 425 9.65 -30.06 12.35
C ALA A 425 9.15 -31.16 13.28
N GLU A 426 8.33 -32.08 12.75
CA GLU A 426 8.50 -33.46 13.12
C GLU A 426 9.96 -33.75 12.78
N SER A 427 10.76 -33.90 13.83
CA SER A 427 12.11 -34.43 13.72
C SER A 427 12.02 -35.87 13.22
N GLY A 428 11.69 -36.06 11.95
CA GLY A 428 12.05 -37.25 11.22
C GLY A 428 13.48 -37.04 10.77
N ASP A 429 14.43 -37.67 11.45
CA ASP A 429 15.80 -37.79 10.95
C ASP A 429 15.78 -38.54 9.61
N GLU A 430 15.57 -37.83 8.51
CA GLU A 430 15.79 -38.40 7.18
C GLU A 430 17.29 -38.35 6.87
N THR A 431 17.93 -39.49 7.06
CA THR A 431 19.31 -39.70 6.60
C THR A 431 19.32 -39.81 5.08
N ILE A 432 19.52 -38.69 4.38
CA ILE A 432 19.76 -38.70 2.94
C ILE A 432 21.12 -39.36 2.69
N THR A 433 21.11 -40.57 2.14
CA THR A 433 22.33 -41.25 1.70
C THR A 433 22.65 -40.83 0.27
N VAL A 434 23.53 -39.84 0.10
CA VAL A 434 24.05 -39.43 -1.21
C VAL A 434 25.02 -40.50 -1.71
N ASN A 435 24.53 -41.40 -2.57
CA ASN A 435 25.32 -42.54 -3.05
C ASN A 435 26.31 -42.20 -4.19
N HIS A 436 26.21 -41.01 -4.80
CA HIS A 436 27.09 -40.66 -5.92
C HIS A 436 27.10 -39.14 -6.17
N VAL A 437 28.28 -38.52 -6.13
CA VAL A 437 28.51 -37.16 -6.63
C VAL A 437 29.30 -37.28 -7.93
N VAL A 438 28.69 -36.90 -9.05
CA VAL A 438 29.40 -36.79 -10.33
C VAL A 438 29.76 -35.33 -10.54
N LEU A 439 31.05 -35.01 -10.54
CA LEU A 439 31.55 -33.71 -10.97
C LEU A 439 31.41 -33.62 -12.48
N VAL A 440 30.53 -32.75 -12.96
CA VAL A 440 30.44 -32.42 -14.38
C VAL A 440 31.24 -31.14 -14.61
N ASP A 441 32.26 -31.27 -15.45
CA ASP A 441 33.12 -30.25 -16.03
C ASP A 441 34.24 -29.61 -15.18
N THR A 442 35.39 -29.43 -15.85
CA THR A 442 36.55 -28.65 -15.39
C THR A 442 36.54 -27.27 -16.07
N PRO A 443 36.74 -26.16 -15.33
CA PRO A 443 36.74 -24.83 -15.91
C PRO A 443 37.96 -24.64 -16.83
N PRO A 444 37.83 -23.89 -17.95
CA PRO A 444 38.86 -23.82 -18.98
C PRO A 444 40.07 -22.95 -18.59
N HIS A 445 40.10 -22.35 -17.40
CA HIS A 445 41.21 -21.49 -16.96
C HIS A 445 41.53 -21.59 -15.46
N LYS A 446 42.82 -21.49 -15.15
CA LYS A 446 43.44 -21.81 -13.84
C LYS A 446 43.19 -20.78 -12.72
N GLU A 447 42.42 -19.72 -12.97
CA GLU A 447 42.23 -18.59 -12.04
C GLU A 447 40.76 -18.20 -11.80
N TRP A 448 39.78 -19.02 -12.21
CA TRP A 448 38.36 -18.75 -11.90
C TRP A 448 37.92 -19.53 -10.66
N SER A 449 37.31 -18.84 -9.70
CA SER A 449 36.61 -19.44 -8.56
C SER A 449 35.17 -19.76 -8.94
N TRP A 450 34.68 -20.90 -8.45
CA TRP A 450 33.30 -21.37 -8.64
C TRP A 450 32.30 -20.50 -7.87
N ASN A 451 31.20 -20.10 -8.51
CA ASN A 451 29.93 -19.87 -7.83
C ASN A 451 29.13 -21.15 -7.99
N TYR A 452 28.74 -21.78 -6.89
CA TYR A 452 27.87 -22.96 -6.93
C TYR A 452 26.43 -22.48 -6.83
N SER A 453 25.61 -22.82 -7.82
CA SER A 453 24.17 -22.96 -7.66
C SER A 453 23.84 -24.45 -7.72
N TYR A 454 23.06 -24.95 -6.77
CA TYR A 454 22.53 -26.30 -6.82
C TYR A 454 21.14 -26.21 -7.43
N GLN A 455 20.90 -26.91 -8.53
CA GLN A 455 19.55 -27.24 -8.97
C GLN A 455 19.24 -28.64 -8.46
N THR A 456 18.26 -28.76 -7.57
CA THR A 456 17.60 -30.02 -7.26
C THR A 456 16.58 -30.29 -8.36
N GLU A 457 16.94 -31.12 -9.34
CA GLU A 457 15.94 -31.78 -10.17
C GLU A 457 15.24 -32.85 -9.32
N VAL A 458 14.03 -32.54 -8.85
CA VAL A 458 13.14 -33.56 -8.30
C VAL A 458 12.49 -34.26 -9.48
N ASN A 459 13.10 -35.36 -9.93
CA ASN A 459 12.42 -36.29 -10.83
C ASN A 459 11.60 -37.26 -9.98
N ASP A 460 10.30 -37.26 -10.23
CA ASP A 460 9.26 -38.15 -9.70
C ASP A 460 9.10 -38.16 -8.17
N LEU A 461 8.14 -37.37 -7.68
CA LEU A 461 7.14 -37.78 -6.69
C LEU A 461 5.90 -36.89 -6.74
#